data_AF-A0A7X6ZQH1-F1
#
_entry.id   AF-A0A7X6ZQH1-F1
#
_cell.length_a   1.000
_cell.length_b   1.000
_cell.length_c   1.000
_cell.angle_alpha   90.00
_cell.angle_beta   90.00
_cell.angle_gamma   90.00
#
_symmetry.space_group_name_H-M   'P 1'
#
loop_
_entity.id
_entity.type
_entity.pdbx_description
1 polymer ?
#
loop_
_entity_poly.entity_id
_entity_poly.type
_entity_poly.pdbx_seq_one_letter_code
_entity_poly.pdbx_strand_id
1 'polypeptide(L)'
;MAMWALSSYYGQKNVVASGPIPVGSRITEGAVVIKFSHANGGLRAQDGGELKGFAITGADGRWVWGHAKTDADTVIVSSPEIKDPLYVRYAWASNPADANLINGHDLPATPFRTDNEHLTNAYMR
;
A
#
# COMPACT_ATOMS: atom_id res chain seq x y z
N MET A 1 26.58 13.13 12.57
CA MET A 1 25.40 12.28 12.80
C MET A 1 24.57 12.31 11.53
N ALA A 2 24.18 11.15 10.98
CA ALA A 2 23.19 10.90 9.90
C ALA A 2 23.76 10.04 8.75
N MET A 3 23.77 8.71 8.90
CA MET A 3 24.05 7.82 7.76
C MET A 3 23.44 6.41 7.85
N TRP A 4 22.50 6.10 8.75
CA TRP A 4 22.06 4.71 8.95
C TRP A 4 20.57 4.56 9.33
N ALA A 5 19.67 5.33 8.72
CA ALA A 5 18.25 5.31 9.09
C ALA A 5 17.30 4.64 8.08
N LEU A 6 17.78 3.91 7.05
CA LEU A 6 16.86 3.43 6.01
C LEU A 6 17.05 2.00 5.46
N SER A 7 17.85 1.13 6.07
CA SER A 7 18.10 -0.19 5.45
C SER A 7 17.63 -1.42 6.24
N SER A 8 17.17 -1.28 7.48
CA SER A 8 16.87 -2.47 8.31
C SER A 8 15.39 -2.78 8.55
N TYR A 9 14.45 -1.97 8.06
CA TYR A 9 13.03 -2.24 8.30
C TYR A 9 12.33 -3.08 7.20
N TYR A 10 12.96 -3.24 6.03
CA TYR A 10 12.38 -3.98 4.90
C TYR A 10 12.96 -5.40 4.72
N GLY A 11 13.47 -6.01 5.80
CA GLY A 11 14.23 -7.26 5.73
C GLY A 11 13.73 -8.43 6.58
N GLN A 12 12.66 -8.29 7.38
CA GLN A 12 12.23 -9.39 8.26
C GLN A 12 11.35 -10.41 7.52
N LYS A 13 12.02 -11.29 6.79
CA LYS A 13 11.60 -12.67 6.60
C LYS A 13 11.63 -13.39 7.95
N ASN A 14 10.55 -13.35 8.73
CA ASN A 14 10.13 -14.49 9.58
C ASN A 14 8.83 -14.21 10.34
N VAL A 15 7.82 -14.97 9.95
CA VAL A 15 6.68 -15.50 10.72
C VAL A 15 6.78 -15.30 12.24
N VAL A 16 6.10 -14.28 12.81
CA VAL A 16 5.21 -14.34 13.99
C VAL A 16 4.43 -12.99 14.04
N ALA A 17 3.10 -13.01 13.88
CA ALA A 17 2.20 -11.86 14.14
C ALA A 17 2.67 -10.46 13.65
N SER A 18 2.90 -10.28 12.34
CA SER A 18 3.11 -8.95 11.75
C SER A 18 1.88 -8.48 10.98
N GLY A 19 1.70 -7.15 10.90
CA GLY A 19 0.65 -6.52 10.09
C GLY A 19 0.76 -6.88 8.61
N PRO A 20 -0.26 -6.57 7.80
CA PRO A 20 -0.29 -6.94 6.39
C PRO A 20 0.86 -6.26 5.61
N ILE A 21 1.61 -7.06 4.86
CA ILE A 21 2.82 -6.64 4.15
C ILE A 21 2.53 -6.61 2.64
N PRO A 22 2.73 -5.47 1.95
CA PRO A 22 2.56 -5.42 0.50
C PRO A 22 3.64 -6.26 -0.18
N VAL A 23 3.24 -7.28 -0.93
CA VAL A 23 4.17 -8.14 -1.70
C VAL A 23 4.35 -7.67 -3.14
N GLY A 24 3.38 -6.93 -3.67
CA GLY A 24 3.46 -6.38 -5.01
C GLY A 24 2.22 -5.57 -5.34
N SER A 25 2.34 -4.70 -6.33
CA SER A 25 1.24 -3.93 -6.89
C SER A 25 1.16 -4.15 -8.39
N ARG A 26 -0.05 -4.13 -8.92
CA ARG A 26 -0.35 -4.24 -10.35
C ARG A 26 -1.42 -3.22 -10.71
N ILE A 27 -1.18 -2.47 -11.77
CA ILE A 27 -2.17 -1.56 -12.32
C ILE A 27 -3.06 -2.36 -13.28
N THR A 28 -4.37 -2.29 -13.09
CA THR A 28 -5.41 -2.96 -13.89
C THR A 28 -6.54 -1.99 -14.12
N GLU A 29 -6.84 -1.66 -15.38
CA GLU A 29 -7.99 -0.82 -15.78
C GLU A 29 -8.15 0.50 -14.98
N GLY A 30 -7.03 1.18 -14.69
CA GLY A 30 -7.06 2.43 -13.92
C GLY A 30 -7.19 2.27 -12.41
N ALA A 31 -7.08 1.04 -11.90
CA ALA A 31 -6.99 0.73 -10.48
C ALA A 31 -5.64 0.10 -10.15
N VAL A 32 -5.10 0.39 -8.98
CA VAL A 32 -3.89 -0.25 -8.44
C VAL A 32 -4.30 -1.37 -7.50
N VAL A 33 -4.08 -2.60 -7.93
CA VAL A 33 -4.29 -3.81 -7.14
C VAL A 33 -3.01 -4.13 -6.39
N ILE A 34 -3.04 -4.04 -5.07
CA ILE A 34 -1.90 -4.27 -4.18
C ILE A 34 -2.16 -5.59 -3.47
N LYS A 35 -1.30 -6.57 -3.69
CA LYS A 35 -1.38 -7.85 -3.01
C LYS A 35 -0.64 -7.76 -1.69
N PHE A 36 -1.25 -8.25 -0.62
CA PHE A 36 -0.61 -8.34 0.69
C PHE A 36 -0.35 -9.80 1.04
N SER A 37 0.76 -10.03 1.75
CA SER A 37 1.02 -11.27 2.48
C SER A 37 0.82 -11.02 3.96
N HIS A 38 0.45 -12.06 4.72
CA HIS A 38 0.00 -11.99 6.12
C HIS A 38 -1.37 -11.33 6.31
N ALA A 39 -2.31 -11.62 5.40
CA ALA A 39 -3.71 -11.24 5.58
C ALA A 39 -4.39 -11.98 6.75
N ASN A 40 -3.79 -13.04 7.34
CA ASN A 40 -4.20 -13.75 8.56
C ASN A 40 -5.66 -13.52 9.02
N GLY A 41 -6.64 -13.93 8.20
CA GLY A 41 -8.08 -13.71 8.44
C GLY A 41 -8.77 -12.68 7.53
N GLY A 42 -8.06 -12.13 6.55
CA GLY A 42 -8.54 -11.13 5.60
C GLY A 42 -8.06 -9.72 5.91
N LEU A 43 -8.24 -8.81 4.94
CA LEU A 43 -7.95 -7.39 5.09
C LEU A 43 -9.25 -6.62 5.31
N ARG A 44 -9.27 -5.75 6.31
CA ARG A 44 -10.45 -4.94 6.64
C ARG A 44 -10.08 -3.53 7.11
N ALA A 45 -11.04 -2.64 7.06
CA ALA A 45 -10.93 -1.35 7.73
C ALA A 45 -11.11 -1.54 9.24
N GLN A 46 -10.31 -0.84 10.05
CA GLN A 46 -10.42 -0.80 11.51
C GLN A 46 -11.80 -0.31 11.95
N ASP A 47 -12.36 0.64 11.20
CA ASP A 47 -13.69 1.22 11.42
C ASP A 47 -14.82 0.33 10.85
N GLY A 48 -14.49 -0.77 10.16
CA GLY A 48 -15.46 -1.59 9.44
C GLY A 48 -16.05 -0.94 8.18
N GLY A 49 -15.68 0.30 7.88
CA GLY A 49 -16.08 1.05 6.69
C GLY A 49 -15.12 0.89 5.50
N GLU A 50 -15.03 1.94 4.68
CA GLU A 50 -14.11 2.00 3.54
C GLU A 50 -12.65 2.13 3.99
N LEU A 51 -11.72 1.63 3.18
CA LEU A 51 -10.31 1.81 3.45
C LEU A 51 -9.86 3.22 3.08
N LYS A 52 -9.16 3.83 4.01
CA LYS A 52 -8.65 5.19 3.95
C LYS A 52 -7.14 5.21 4.16
N GLY A 53 -6.53 6.36 3.86
CA GLY A 53 -5.08 6.53 3.93
C GLY A 53 -4.32 6.07 2.68
N PHE A 54 -5.03 5.81 1.58
CA PHE A 54 -4.44 5.52 0.27
C PHE A 54 -4.46 6.77 -0.61
N ALA A 55 -3.29 7.17 -1.08
CA ALA A 55 -3.14 8.24 -2.06
C ALA A 55 -2.56 7.65 -3.34
N ILE A 56 -3.18 7.96 -4.48
CA ILE A 56 -2.70 7.57 -5.79
C ILE A 56 -2.29 8.80 -6.58
N THR A 57 -1.31 8.63 -7.46
CA THR A 57 -0.87 9.65 -8.40
C THR A 57 -0.72 9.03 -9.77
N GLY A 58 -1.04 9.78 -10.81
CA GLY A 58 -0.86 9.36 -12.19
C GLY A 58 0.40 9.95 -12.81
N ALA A 59 0.48 9.88 -14.13
CA ALA A 59 1.53 10.56 -14.90
C ALA A 59 1.53 12.09 -14.70
N ASP A 60 0.41 12.67 -14.25
CA ASP A 60 0.25 14.10 -13.95
C ASP A 60 1.03 14.54 -12.68
N GLY A 61 1.49 13.58 -11.86
CA GLY A 61 2.21 13.87 -10.61
C GLY A 61 1.34 14.41 -9.48
N ARG A 62 0.03 14.59 -9.72
CA ARG A 62 -0.96 15.01 -8.72
C ARG A 62 -1.38 13.83 -7.84
N TRP A 63 -1.17 13.98 -6.53
CA TRP A 63 -1.63 13.04 -5.53
C TRP A 63 -3.08 13.34 -5.17
N VAL A 64 -3.96 12.37 -5.38
CA VAL A 64 -5.36 12.42 -4.96
C VAL A 64 -5.65 11.27 -4.03
N TRP A 65 -6.69 11.42 -3.22
CA TRP A 65 -7.18 10.34 -2.38
C TRP A 65 -7.85 9.28 -3.25
N GLY A 66 -7.40 8.03 -3.09
CA GLY A 66 -7.96 6.88 -3.77
C GLY A 66 -8.93 6.14 -2.86
N HIS A 67 -10.04 5.68 -3.42
CA HIS A 67 -10.89 4.70 -2.76
C HIS A 67 -10.19 3.34 -2.78
N ALA A 68 -9.95 2.80 -1.61
CA ALA A 68 -9.38 1.47 -1.44
C ALA A 68 -10.48 0.48 -1.03
N LYS A 69 -10.44 -0.69 -1.66
CA LYS A 69 -11.34 -1.82 -1.38
C LYS A 69 -10.51 -3.06 -1.10
N THR A 70 -10.88 -3.83 -0.08
CA THR A 70 -10.25 -5.12 0.17
C THR A 70 -10.98 -6.20 -0.61
N ASP A 71 -10.22 -7.03 -1.31
CA ASP A 71 -10.68 -8.23 -2.00
C ASP A 71 -9.80 -9.38 -1.52
N ALA A 72 -10.32 -10.11 -0.53
CA ALA A 72 -9.62 -11.18 0.21
C ALA A 72 -8.24 -10.75 0.75
N ASP A 73 -7.18 -11.08 0.01
CA ASP A 73 -5.77 -10.82 0.33
C ASP A 73 -5.18 -9.62 -0.44
N THR A 74 -6.01 -8.94 -1.23
CA THR A 74 -5.62 -7.82 -2.08
C THR A 74 -6.37 -6.55 -1.70
N VAL A 75 -5.77 -5.40 -1.99
CA VAL A 75 -6.40 -4.09 -1.88
C VAL A 75 -6.41 -3.46 -3.25
N ILE A 76 -7.60 -3.13 -3.73
CA ILE A 76 -7.83 -2.45 -5.01
C ILE A 76 -8.01 -0.97 -4.69
N VAL A 77 -7.08 -0.13 -5.14
CA VAL A 77 -7.10 1.32 -4.95
C VAL A 77 -7.41 1.99 -6.28
N SER A 78 -8.44 2.81 -6.33
CA SER A 78 -8.85 3.52 -7.56
C SER A 78 -9.32 4.94 -7.24
N SER A 79 -9.25 5.85 -8.20
CA SER A 79 -9.83 7.19 -8.04
C SER A 79 -10.54 7.61 -9.33
N PRO A 80 -11.73 8.24 -9.25
CA PRO A 80 -12.36 8.83 -10.42
C PRO A 80 -11.56 9.99 -11.02
N GLU A 81 -10.65 10.60 -10.24
CA GLU A 81 -9.82 11.72 -10.70
C GLU A 81 -8.60 11.27 -11.51
N ILE A 82 -8.13 10.03 -11.34
CA ILE A 82 -6.93 9.52 -12.00
C ILE A 82 -7.26 8.24 -12.76
N LYS A 83 -7.30 8.36 -14.10
CA LYS A 83 -7.56 7.24 -15.01
C LYS A 83 -6.38 6.27 -15.13
N ASP A 84 -5.16 6.78 -15.02
CA ASP A 84 -3.92 5.99 -15.11
C ASP A 84 -3.06 6.24 -13.87
N PRO A 85 -3.30 5.51 -12.77
CA PRO A 85 -2.48 5.62 -11.58
C PRO A 85 -1.12 4.94 -11.82
N LEU A 86 -0.06 5.65 -11.46
CA LEU A 86 1.32 5.25 -11.68
C LEU A 86 2.02 4.89 -10.37
N TYR A 87 1.76 5.66 -9.31
CA TYR A 87 2.25 5.36 -7.96
C TYR A 87 1.15 5.41 -6.91
N VAL A 88 1.32 4.63 -5.86
CA VAL A 88 0.45 4.61 -4.68
C VAL A 88 1.28 4.76 -3.40
N ARG A 89 0.72 5.50 -2.45
CA ARG A 89 1.26 5.70 -1.10
C ARG A 89 0.18 5.34 -0.09
N TYR A 90 0.60 4.67 0.97
CA TYR A 90 -0.25 4.31 2.10
C TYR A 90 0.32 4.86 3.40
N ALA A 91 -0.55 5.47 4.22
CA ALA A 91 -0.21 6.05 5.53
C ALA A 91 0.93 7.09 5.50
N TRP A 92 0.92 7.98 4.51
CA TRP A 92 1.92 9.06 4.39
C TRP A 92 1.61 10.25 5.32
N ALA A 93 2.68 10.92 5.75
CA ALA A 93 2.87 11.87 6.86
C ALA A 93 1.80 12.96 7.16
N SER A 94 0.81 13.21 6.30
CA SER A 94 -0.27 14.17 6.59
C SER A 94 -1.57 13.53 7.09
N ASN A 95 -1.80 12.24 6.84
CA ASN A 95 -2.98 11.51 7.33
C ASN A 95 -2.65 10.09 7.86
N PRO A 96 -1.64 9.90 8.73
CA PRO A 96 -1.49 8.62 9.41
C PRO A 96 -2.68 8.27 10.32
N ALA A 97 -3.52 9.26 10.69
CA ALA A 97 -4.72 9.06 11.51
C ALA A 97 -5.91 8.42 10.75
N ASP A 98 -5.99 8.61 9.43
CA ASP A 98 -7.05 8.01 8.60
C ASP A 98 -6.64 6.64 8.04
N ALA A 99 -5.40 6.22 8.24
CA ALA A 99 -4.92 4.91 7.81
C ALA A 99 -5.56 3.82 8.67
N ASN A 100 -6.60 3.18 8.13
CA ASN A 100 -7.43 2.24 8.85
C ASN A 100 -7.28 0.79 8.34
N LEU A 101 -6.28 0.47 7.52
CA LEU A 101 -6.08 -0.92 7.06
C LEU A 101 -5.53 -1.78 8.21
N ILE A 102 -6.32 -2.79 8.60
CA ILE A 102 -5.94 -3.83 9.54
C ILE A 102 -6.10 -5.22 8.91
N ASN A 103 -5.37 -6.20 9.39
CA ASN A 103 -5.65 -7.60 9.07
C ASN A 103 -6.69 -8.21 10.03
N GLY A 104 -7.04 -9.48 9.81
CA GLY A 104 -7.95 -10.24 10.68
C GLY A 104 -7.45 -10.44 12.13
N HIS A 105 -6.23 -10.02 12.46
CA HIS A 105 -5.67 -9.99 13.81
C HIS A 105 -5.67 -8.58 14.44
N ASP A 106 -6.40 -7.63 13.84
CA ASP A 106 -6.45 -6.22 14.29
C ASP A 106 -5.08 -5.52 14.28
N LEU A 107 -4.13 -6.04 13.47
CA LEU A 107 -2.81 -5.43 13.32
C LEU A 107 -2.82 -4.42 12.17
N PRO A 108 -2.33 -3.18 12.40
CA PRO A 108 -2.28 -2.15 11.38
C PRO A 108 -1.28 -2.49 10.28
N ALA A 109 -1.61 -2.12 9.05
CA ALA A 109 -0.72 -2.22 7.92
C ALA A 109 0.50 -1.31 8.05
N THR A 110 1.64 -1.80 7.58
CA THR A 110 2.85 -0.98 7.52
C THR A 110 2.72 0.10 6.46
N PRO A 111 3.11 1.37 6.73
CA PRO A 111 3.17 2.40 5.70
C PRO A 111 4.08 1.97 4.55
N PHE A 112 3.61 2.15 3.32
CA PHE A 112 4.37 1.78 2.13
C PHE A 112 4.19 2.80 1.01
N ARG A 113 5.15 2.82 0.09
CA ARG A 113 5.16 3.71 -1.05
C ARG A 113 5.70 3.00 -2.28
N THR A 114 5.12 3.29 -3.43
CA THR A 114 5.56 2.75 -4.72
C THR A 114 6.34 3.79 -5.53
N ASP A 115 6.41 5.06 -5.07
CA ASP A 115 7.09 6.15 -5.79
C ASP A 115 8.61 6.18 -5.63
N ASN A 116 9.18 5.36 -4.73
CA ASN A 116 10.61 5.39 -4.50
C ASN A 116 11.33 4.59 -5.59
N GLU A 117 11.87 5.31 -6.58
CA GLU A 117 12.75 4.80 -7.63
C GLU A 117 13.87 3.92 -7.06
N HIS A 118 13.84 2.62 -7.40
CA HIS A 118 14.98 1.75 -7.72
C HIS A 118 14.52 0.32 -8.11
N LEU A 119 13.49 0.20 -8.95
CA LEU A 119 13.24 -1.05 -9.70
C LEU A 119 13.08 -0.73 -11.19
N THR A 120 14.05 0.02 -11.71
CA THR A 120 14.32 0.09 -13.14
C THR A 120 14.75 -1.30 -13.63
N ASN A 121 13.94 -1.88 -14.51
CA ASN A 121 14.31 -2.82 -15.57
C ASN A 121 15.36 -3.91 -15.26
N ALA A 122 14.94 -4.99 -14.61
CA ALA A 122 15.71 -6.24 -14.62
C ALA A 122 14.83 -7.46 -14.91
N TYR A 123 14.03 -7.43 -15.99
CA TYR A 123 13.55 -8.67 -16.63
C TYR A 123 13.24 -8.48 -18.13
N MET A 124 14.17 -7.85 -18.83
CA MET A 124 14.28 -7.99 -20.29
C MET A 124 15.74 -8.29 -20.63
N ARG A 125 16.09 -9.58 -20.59
CA ARG A 125 17.04 -10.17 -21.53
C ARG A 125 16.80 -11.66 -21.63
#